data_AF-A0A9W4SBS7-F1
#
_entry.id   AF-A0A9W4SBS7-F1
#
_cell.length_a   1.000
_cell.length_b   1.000
_cell.length_c   1.000
_cell.angle_alpha   90.00
_cell.angle_beta   90.00
_cell.angle_gamma   90.00
#
_symmetry.space_group_name_H-M   'P 1'
#
loop_
_entity.id
_entity.type
_entity.pdbx_description
1 polymer ?
#
loop_
_entity_poly.entity_id
_entity_poly.type
_entity_poly.pdbx_seq_one_letter_code
_entity_poly.pdbx_strand_id
1 'polypeptide(L)'
;MKRNILAAEEEKQKKEIAEAEAKQKQAEEKKEKTAKKKAVRNERKNIKTHVKNYNYFYPDNQTPPVDIIDIQLSELDSLFENLSLEDLQNVRKQLDSTEDRYIAKNVLVNEAKRLVSAGVLPADSIKHFSPGISEVVVKEVTPVEKPVAKEEPKEQPWSVEEISFLVKAANKFPGGTVNRWEKISEHVAYHTGLPSRPNEELIKKSKEVQKGANALEEDVRKLQHQKKHADARITEHPSMREATINYDEPVTTPVEPRNKSKSTQKAGKNKSKKATSVQQSITPTSESAEVKETSTKAEVTTVTKEKSETTTSANGTNSTSDATTSTSSSTQSASSWTASQQSQLERALQTYPPSWKGDGDRWDKIAAAVEDKTKKACKLRVKYLSEQVKAKKAAMDK
;
A
#
# COMPACT_ATOMS: atom_id res chain seq x y z
N MET A 1 -49.33 -15.58 -19.25
CA MET A 1 -48.48 -16.78 -19.04
C MET A 1 -47.25 -16.77 -19.94
N LYS A 2 -47.24 -17.30 -21.17
CA LYS A 2 -45.98 -17.48 -21.96
C LYS A 2 -45.04 -16.26 -22.01
N ARG A 3 -45.55 -15.03 -22.26
CA ARG A 3 -44.74 -13.79 -22.23
C ARG A 3 -44.07 -13.50 -20.88
N ASN A 4 -44.73 -13.79 -19.76
CA ASN A 4 -44.20 -13.58 -18.42
C ASN A 4 -43.03 -14.53 -18.09
N ILE A 5 -43.06 -15.75 -18.66
CA ILE A 5 -42.00 -16.75 -18.48
C ILE A 5 -40.73 -16.29 -19.22
N LEU A 6 -40.87 -15.88 -20.49
CA LEU A 6 -39.79 -15.32 -21.29
C LEU A 6 -39.16 -14.08 -20.62
N ALA A 7 -39.99 -13.16 -20.10
CA ALA A 7 -39.50 -11.98 -19.40
C ALA A 7 -38.68 -12.32 -18.14
N ALA A 8 -39.12 -13.29 -17.33
CA ALA A 8 -38.39 -13.75 -16.15
C ALA A 8 -37.09 -14.50 -16.51
N GLU A 9 -37.07 -15.22 -17.63
CA GLU A 9 -35.89 -15.92 -18.13
C GLU A 9 -34.85 -14.95 -18.70
N GLU A 10 -35.27 -13.92 -19.45
CA GLU A 10 -34.42 -12.80 -19.84
C GLU A 10 -33.86 -12.02 -18.64
N GLU A 11 -34.68 -11.74 -17.62
CA GLU A 11 -34.24 -11.05 -16.40
C GLU A 11 -33.18 -11.88 -15.67
N LYS A 12 -33.39 -13.20 -15.54
CA LYS A 12 -32.41 -14.12 -14.98
C LYS A 12 -31.10 -14.10 -15.76
N GLN A 13 -31.15 -14.20 -17.10
CA GLN A 13 -29.94 -14.15 -17.95
C GLN A 13 -29.20 -12.82 -17.81
N LYS A 14 -29.91 -11.68 -17.83
CA LYS A 14 -29.34 -10.34 -17.62
C LYS A 14 -28.65 -10.22 -16.26
N LYS A 15 -29.26 -10.78 -15.21
CA LYS A 15 -28.69 -10.82 -13.85
C LYS A 15 -27.46 -11.74 -13.75
N GLU A 16 -27.49 -12.90 -14.40
CA GLU A 16 -26.38 -13.88 -14.41
C GLU A 16 -25.16 -13.32 -15.17
N ILE A 17 -25.38 -12.65 -16.30
CA ILE A 17 -24.33 -11.92 -17.04
C ILE A 17 -23.73 -10.79 -16.19
N ALA A 18 -24.57 -9.98 -15.53
CA ALA A 18 -24.09 -8.89 -14.67
C ALA A 18 -23.29 -9.39 -13.45
N GLU A 19 -23.70 -10.52 -12.85
CA GLU A 19 -22.93 -11.15 -11.77
C GLU A 19 -21.59 -11.70 -12.26
N ALA A 20 -21.57 -12.33 -13.44
CA ALA A 20 -20.35 -12.84 -14.07
C ALA A 20 -19.37 -11.69 -14.40
N GLU A 21 -19.84 -10.59 -14.98
CA GLU A 21 -19.02 -9.40 -15.28
C GLU A 21 -18.47 -8.78 -13.99
N ALA A 22 -19.31 -8.57 -12.97
CA ALA A 22 -18.89 -8.03 -11.69
C ALA A 22 -17.82 -8.91 -11.01
N LYS A 23 -17.97 -10.23 -11.09
CA LYS A 23 -17.03 -11.22 -10.57
C LYS A 23 -15.71 -11.23 -11.34
N GLN A 24 -15.75 -11.11 -12.67
CA GLN A 24 -14.57 -10.96 -13.52
C GLN A 24 -13.82 -9.67 -13.21
N LYS A 25 -14.52 -8.53 -13.15
CA LYS A 25 -13.95 -7.21 -12.83
C LYS A 25 -13.27 -7.19 -11.46
N GLN A 26 -13.89 -7.79 -10.44
CA GLN A 26 -13.26 -7.95 -9.12
C GLN A 26 -12.03 -8.87 -9.15
N ALA A 27 -12.03 -9.93 -9.96
CA ALA A 27 -10.88 -10.82 -10.10
C ALA A 27 -9.71 -10.14 -10.80
N GLU A 28 -9.99 -9.35 -11.84
CA GLU A 28 -9.02 -8.52 -12.57
C GLU A 28 -8.42 -7.44 -11.66
N GLU A 29 -9.24 -6.68 -10.93
CA GLU A 29 -8.77 -5.67 -9.97
C GLU A 29 -7.86 -6.27 -8.89
N LYS A 30 -8.19 -7.47 -8.37
CA LYS A 30 -7.35 -8.20 -7.40
C LYS A 30 -6.03 -8.67 -8.03
N LYS A 31 -6.05 -9.15 -9.28
CA LYS A 31 -4.86 -9.51 -10.08
C LYS A 31 -3.98 -8.29 -10.34
N GLU A 32 -4.57 -7.14 -10.69
CA GLU A 32 -3.86 -5.89 -10.95
C GLU A 32 -3.22 -5.33 -9.68
N LYS A 33 -3.96 -5.25 -8.56
CA LYS A 33 -3.43 -4.79 -7.25
C LYS A 33 -2.28 -5.68 -6.76
N THR A 34 -2.37 -6.99 -6.95
CA THR A 34 -1.27 -7.92 -6.60
C THR A 34 -0.07 -7.80 -7.55
N ALA A 35 -0.30 -7.55 -8.85
CA ALA A 35 0.76 -7.25 -9.82
C ALA A 35 1.49 -5.93 -9.50
N LYS A 36 0.75 -4.83 -9.26
CA LYS A 36 1.31 -3.52 -8.86
C LYS A 36 2.13 -3.63 -7.58
N LYS A 37 1.63 -4.32 -6.53
CA LYS A 37 2.39 -4.57 -5.29
C LYS A 37 3.66 -5.40 -5.51
N LYS A 38 3.65 -6.34 -6.46
CA LYS A 38 4.84 -7.11 -6.86
C LYS A 38 5.84 -6.25 -7.62
N ALA A 39 5.38 -5.38 -8.53
CA ALA A 39 6.23 -4.47 -9.29
C ALA A 39 6.97 -3.49 -8.37
N VAL A 40 6.24 -2.74 -7.51
CA VAL A 40 6.83 -1.84 -6.51
C VAL A 40 7.88 -2.56 -5.64
N ARG A 41 7.59 -3.78 -5.17
CA ARG A 41 8.55 -4.58 -4.39
C ARG A 41 9.80 -4.96 -5.18
N ASN A 42 9.66 -5.26 -6.48
CA ASN A 42 10.80 -5.57 -7.34
C ASN A 42 11.68 -4.33 -7.55
N GLU A 43 11.11 -3.16 -7.85
CA GLU A 43 11.92 -1.95 -8.08
C GLU A 43 12.62 -1.48 -6.80
N ARG A 44 11.94 -1.46 -5.64
CA ARG A 44 12.59 -1.20 -4.34
C ARG A 44 13.79 -2.14 -4.09
N LYS A 45 13.68 -3.42 -4.49
CA LYS A 45 14.77 -4.41 -4.39
C LYS A 45 15.88 -4.12 -5.40
N ASN A 46 15.56 -3.76 -6.64
CA ASN A 46 16.52 -3.43 -7.69
C ASN A 46 17.35 -2.19 -7.30
N ILE A 47 16.71 -1.15 -6.77
CA ILE A 47 17.38 0.07 -6.30
C ILE A 47 18.28 -0.23 -5.10
N LYS A 48 17.80 -0.95 -4.07
CA LYS A 48 18.65 -1.40 -2.94
C LYS A 48 19.82 -2.28 -3.38
N THR A 49 19.68 -3.01 -4.49
CA THR A 49 20.78 -3.81 -5.08
C THR A 49 21.84 -2.90 -5.71
N HIS A 50 21.46 -1.85 -6.45
CA HIS A 50 22.41 -0.86 -6.97
C HIS A 50 23.16 -0.15 -5.84
N VAL A 51 22.47 0.31 -4.80
CA VAL A 51 23.11 0.97 -3.64
C VAL A 51 24.11 0.05 -2.95
N LYS A 52 23.78 -1.25 -2.77
CA LYS A 52 24.74 -2.24 -2.27
C LYS A 52 25.92 -2.46 -3.21
N ASN A 53 25.70 -2.55 -4.52
CA ASN A 53 26.76 -2.74 -5.51
C ASN A 53 27.73 -1.56 -5.53
N TYR A 54 27.23 -0.33 -5.33
CA TYR A 54 28.04 0.88 -5.17
C TYR A 54 28.66 1.04 -3.77
N ASN A 55 28.78 -0.05 -3.00
CA ASN A 55 29.35 -0.12 -1.65
C ASN A 55 28.68 0.86 -0.67
N TYR A 56 27.35 1.02 -0.73
CA TYR A 56 26.59 2.02 0.04
C TYR A 56 27.16 3.44 -0.09
N PHE A 57 27.65 3.73 -1.30
CA PHE A 57 28.34 4.96 -1.70
C PHE A 57 29.63 5.29 -0.94
N TYR A 58 30.23 4.31 -0.24
CA TYR A 58 31.60 4.41 0.29
C TYR A 58 32.64 4.11 -0.80
N PRO A 59 33.85 4.69 -0.71
CA PRO A 59 35.00 4.32 -1.54
C PRO A 59 35.28 2.80 -1.50
N ASP A 60 35.79 2.23 -2.60
CA ASP A 60 36.06 0.79 -2.72
C ASP A 60 37.13 0.27 -1.75
N ASN A 61 38.02 1.17 -1.28
CA ASN A 61 39.04 0.89 -0.27
C ASN A 61 38.53 1.04 1.17
N GLN A 62 37.22 1.24 1.39
CA GLN A 62 36.62 1.37 2.72
C GLN A 62 35.39 0.47 2.87
N THR A 63 35.29 -0.24 4.00
CA THR A 63 34.06 -0.95 4.36
C THR A 63 33.09 0.03 5.04
N PRO A 64 31.86 0.23 4.53
CA PRO A 64 30.85 1.06 5.19
C PRO A 64 30.49 0.46 6.57
N PRO A 65 30.44 1.26 7.65
CA PRO A 65 30.04 0.78 8.96
C PRO A 65 28.58 0.30 8.97
N VAL A 66 28.28 -0.73 9.77
CA VAL A 66 26.95 -1.38 9.78
C VAL A 66 25.83 -0.39 10.10
N ASP A 67 26.01 0.47 11.10
CA ASP A 67 25.03 1.50 11.47
C ASP A 67 24.71 2.45 10.30
N ILE A 68 25.69 2.73 9.45
CA ILE A 68 25.53 3.60 8.27
C ILE A 68 24.79 2.88 7.15
N ILE A 69 25.02 1.57 6.98
CA ILE A 69 24.24 0.73 6.07
C ILE A 69 22.76 0.73 6.47
N ASP A 70 22.46 0.52 7.76
CA ASP A 70 21.08 0.46 8.25
C ASP A 70 20.39 1.84 8.20
N ILE A 71 21.10 2.93 8.50
CA ILE A 71 20.61 4.31 8.28
C ILE A 71 20.26 4.51 6.80
N GLN A 72 21.18 4.24 5.87
CA GLN A 72 20.92 4.40 4.43
C GLN A 72 19.75 3.52 3.94
N LEU A 73 19.65 2.28 4.43
CA LEU A 73 18.55 1.38 4.07
C LEU A 73 17.19 1.87 4.61
N SER A 74 17.17 2.57 5.74
CA SER A 74 15.98 3.23 6.30
C SER A 74 15.61 4.49 5.52
N GLU A 75 16.58 5.36 5.21
CA GLU A 75 16.35 6.56 4.37
C GLU A 75 15.79 6.16 2.99
N LEU A 76 16.26 5.04 2.40
CA LEU A 76 15.70 4.49 1.16
C LEU A 76 14.25 4.03 1.31
N ASP A 77 13.87 3.35 2.39
CA ASP A 77 12.47 2.91 2.54
C ASP A 77 11.54 4.11 2.78
N SER A 78 11.97 5.12 3.54
CA SER A 78 11.24 6.40 3.70
C SER A 78 11.09 7.16 2.37
N LEU A 79 12.12 7.17 1.54
CA LEU A 79 12.05 7.68 0.16
C LEU A 79 11.03 6.86 -0.66
N PHE A 80 11.15 5.54 -0.70
CA PHE A 80 10.29 4.69 -1.54
C PHE A 80 8.82 4.64 -1.11
N GLU A 81 8.47 5.03 0.11
CA GLU A 81 7.08 5.17 0.56
C GLU A 81 6.37 6.38 -0.06
N ASN A 82 7.15 7.36 -0.54
CA ASN A 82 6.66 8.59 -1.13
C ASN A 82 6.85 8.64 -2.66
N LEU A 83 7.24 7.52 -3.28
CA LEU A 83 7.41 7.35 -4.73
C LEU A 83 6.33 6.47 -5.35
N SER A 84 5.84 6.86 -6.53
CA SER A 84 4.93 6.04 -7.33
C SER A 84 5.68 4.88 -8.00
N LEU A 85 4.92 3.98 -8.64
CA LEU A 85 5.52 2.92 -9.45
C LEU A 85 6.36 3.46 -10.62
N GLU A 86 5.91 4.54 -11.29
CA GLU A 86 6.68 5.11 -12.40
C GLU A 86 7.94 5.82 -11.90
N ASP A 87 7.87 6.55 -10.77
CA ASP A 87 9.05 7.20 -10.19
C ASP A 87 10.12 6.16 -9.81
N LEU A 88 9.71 5.06 -9.16
CA LEU A 88 10.61 3.94 -8.85
C LEU A 88 11.19 3.28 -10.12
N GLN A 89 10.40 3.18 -11.20
CA GLN A 89 10.88 2.66 -12.48
C GLN A 89 11.80 3.64 -13.20
N ASN A 90 11.58 4.96 -13.10
CA ASN A 90 12.46 6.01 -13.61
C ASN A 90 13.81 6.01 -12.87
N VAL A 91 13.79 6.03 -11.53
CA VAL A 91 14.99 5.89 -10.70
C VAL A 91 15.74 4.61 -11.03
N ARG A 92 15.05 3.47 -11.18
CA ARG A 92 15.69 2.21 -11.57
C ARG A 92 16.34 2.30 -12.96
N LYS A 93 15.63 2.79 -13.98
CA LYS A 93 16.16 3.01 -15.34
C LYS A 93 17.42 3.90 -15.31
N GLN A 94 17.41 4.99 -14.55
CA GLN A 94 18.56 5.90 -14.43
C GLN A 94 19.76 5.23 -13.74
N LEU A 95 19.52 4.39 -12.73
CA LEU A 95 20.56 3.61 -12.06
C LEU A 95 21.14 2.48 -12.93
N ASP A 96 20.34 1.84 -13.78
CA ASP A 96 20.85 0.89 -14.78
C ASP A 96 21.68 1.58 -15.87
N SER A 97 21.46 2.88 -16.10
CA SER A 97 22.08 3.68 -17.17
C SER A 97 23.38 4.37 -16.75
N THR A 98 23.90 4.07 -15.56
CA THR A 98 25.15 4.64 -15.06
C THR A 98 25.98 3.60 -14.33
N GLU A 99 27.29 3.63 -14.56
CA GLU A 99 28.30 2.81 -13.87
C GLU A 99 29.02 3.61 -12.77
N ASP A 100 28.67 4.89 -12.60
CA ASP A 100 29.35 5.83 -11.70
C ASP A 100 28.62 5.92 -10.34
N ARG A 101 29.35 5.62 -9.25
CA ARG A 101 28.89 5.71 -7.85
C ARG A 101 28.27 7.06 -7.51
N TYR A 102 28.89 8.16 -7.92
CA TYR A 102 28.47 9.52 -7.61
C TYR A 102 27.24 9.92 -8.43
N ILE A 103 27.17 9.57 -9.71
CA ILE A 103 25.96 9.77 -10.53
C ILE A 103 24.80 8.95 -9.94
N ALA A 104 25.03 7.68 -9.60
CA ALA A 104 24.03 6.82 -8.96
C ALA A 104 23.54 7.38 -7.60
N LYS A 105 24.43 7.97 -6.80
CA LYS A 105 24.05 8.69 -5.57
C LYS A 105 23.19 9.91 -5.89
N ASN A 106 23.57 10.69 -6.90
CA ASN A 106 22.87 11.91 -7.29
C ASN A 106 21.46 11.66 -7.84
N VAL A 107 21.21 10.54 -8.54
CA VAL A 107 19.85 10.13 -8.95
C VAL A 107 18.93 10.04 -7.73
N LEU A 108 19.36 9.35 -6.67
CA LEU A 108 18.59 9.19 -5.43
C LEU A 108 18.46 10.50 -4.65
N VAL A 109 19.55 11.29 -4.58
CA VAL A 109 19.57 12.60 -3.89
C VAL A 109 18.69 13.64 -4.58
N ASN A 110 18.61 13.64 -5.91
CA ASN A 110 17.76 14.57 -6.65
C ASN A 110 16.27 14.24 -6.46
N GLU A 111 15.92 12.96 -6.48
CA GLU A 111 14.55 12.51 -6.23
C GLU A 111 14.11 12.75 -4.78
N ALA A 112 15.02 12.52 -3.82
CA ALA A 112 14.87 12.96 -2.43
C ALA A 112 14.61 14.48 -2.31
N LYS A 113 15.45 15.32 -2.94
CA LYS A 113 15.28 16.77 -2.96
C LYS A 113 13.95 17.19 -3.60
N ARG A 114 13.47 16.49 -4.63
CA ARG A 114 12.15 16.73 -5.26
C ARG A 114 11.01 16.57 -4.26
N LEU A 115 11.01 15.49 -3.48
CA LEU A 115 10.00 15.23 -2.46
C LEU A 115 10.07 16.17 -1.25
N VAL A 116 11.28 16.56 -0.84
CA VAL A 116 11.47 17.58 0.22
C VAL A 116 10.95 18.94 -0.26
N SER A 117 11.26 19.33 -1.50
CA SER A 117 10.79 20.58 -2.11
C SER A 117 9.27 20.60 -2.31
N ALA A 118 8.66 19.44 -2.50
CA ALA A 118 7.21 19.26 -2.56
C ALA A 118 6.53 19.15 -1.16
N GLY A 119 7.29 19.21 -0.06
CA GLY A 119 6.77 19.09 1.30
C GLY A 119 6.28 17.69 1.70
N VAL A 120 6.53 16.67 0.87
CA VAL A 120 6.03 15.29 1.05
C VAL A 120 6.92 14.49 2.01
N LEU A 121 8.23 14.75 2.02
CA LEU A 121 9.23 14.00 2.78
C LEU A 121 10.06 14.98 3.65
N PRO A 122 10.19 14.79 4.97
CA PRO A 122 10.98 15.69 5.81
C PRO A 122 12.47 15.63 5.48
N ALA A 123 13.15 16.78 5.43
CA ALA A 123 14.58 16.88 5.12
C ALA A 123 15.49 15.98 5.98
N ASP A 124 15.18 15.87 7.28
CA ASP A 124 15.96 15.07 8.24
C ASP A 124 15.89 13.56 7.99
N SER A 125 14.93 13.10 7.16
CA SER A 125 14.74 11.69 6.79
C SER A 125 15.70 11.21 5.69
N ILE A 126 16.59 12.08 5.20
CA ILE A 126 17.48 11.83 4.05
C ILE A 126 18.88 12.45 4.23
N LYS A 127 19.22 12.73 5.50
CA LYS A 127 20.44 13.43 5.93
C LYS A 127 21.73 12.69 5.60
N HIS A 128 21.69 11.38 5.38
CA HIS A 128 22.88 10.58 5.11
C HIS A 128 23.16 10.42 3.61
N PHE A 129 22.13 10.33 2.77
CA PHE A 129 22.33 10.46 1.31
C PHE A 129 22.74 11.88 0.91
N SER A 130 22.19 12.92 1.55
CA SER A 130 22.51 14.31 1.22
C SER A 130 22.69 15.18 2.47
N PRO A 131 23.80 15.01 3.22
CA PRO A 131 24.18 15.96 4.26
C PRO A 131 24.27 17.36 3.65
N GLY A 132 23.43 18.28 4.14
CA GLY A 132 23.28 19.64 3.60
C GLY A 132 21.91 19.99 3.02
N ILE A 133 20.93 19.08 2.89
CA ILE A 133 19.56 19.47 2.46
C ILE A 133 18.99 20.57 3.37
N SER A 134 19.17 20.42 4.69
CA SER A 134 18.67 21.37 5.70
C SER A 134 19.31 22.76 5.64
N GLU A 135 20.43 22.93 4.93
CA GLU A 135 21.21 24.19 4.89
C GLU A 135 20.86 25.06 3.66
N VAL A 136 20.31 24.47 2.60
CA VAL A 136 19.96 25.17 1.34
C VAL A 136 18.78 26.14 1.51
N VAL A 137 17.97 26.00 2.56
CA VAL A 137 16.72 26.76 2.76
C VAL A 137 16.95 28.18 3.32
N VAL A 138 18.16 28.50 3.82
CA VAL A 138 18.40 29.71 4.64
C VAL A 138 19.23 30.80 3.94
N LYS A 139 19.75 30.58 2.72
CA LYS A 139 20.44 31.64 1.96
C LYS A 139 19.49 32.52 1.15
N GLU A 140 18.79 33.37 1.89
CA GLU A 140 18.14 34.57 1.37
C GLU A 140 19.16 35.51 0.72
N VAL A 141 18.97 35.84 -0.56
CA VAL A 141 19.55 37.02 -1.22
C VAL A 141 18.64 37.46 -2.37
N THR A 142 18.18 38.71 -2.29
CA THR A 142 17.63 39.53 -3.39
C THR A 142 18.56 40.76 -3.53
N PRO A 143 18.51 41.59 -4.59
CA PRO A 143 17.46 41.75 -5.61
C PRO A 143 17.96 41.82 -7.08
N VAL A 144 17.07 42.24 -8.01
CA VAL A 144 17.33 42.59 -9.44
C VAL A 144 17.58 41.37 -10.35
N GLU A 145 16.82 41.07 -11.41
CA GLU A 145 15.63 41.71 -12.01
C GLU A 145 14.69 40.67 -12.69
N LYS A 146 13.53 41.11 -13.20
CA LYS A 146 12.50 40.30 -13.91
C LYS A 146 12.66 40.45 -15.46
N PRO A 147 11.99 39.67 -16.38
CA PRO A 147 10.66 39.05 -16.19
C PRO A 147 10.31 37.72 -16.92
N VAL A 148 9.15 37.14 -16.55
CA VAL A 148 8.31 36.11 -17.25
C VAL A 148 8.88 34.69 -17.48
N ALA A 149 8.16 33.57 -17.29
CA ALA A 149 7.18 33.12 -16.28
C ALA A 149 6.78 31.66 -16.59
N LYS A 150 6.53 30.84 -15.54
CA LYS A 150 5.52 29.73 -15.47
C LYS A 150 5.60 28.97 -14.13
N GLU A 151 5.39 29.74 -13.07
CA GLU A 151 4.80 29.41 -11.76
C GLU A 151 3.41 28.72 -11.92
N GLU A 152 2.80 27.96 -10.98
CA GLU A 152 3.09 27.48 -9.60
C GLU A 152 2.14 26.25 -9.35
N PRO A 153 2.32 25.36 -8.33
CA PRO A 153 1.65 25.62 -7.05
C PRO A 153 2.38 25.14 -5.77
N LYS A 154 2.60 26.07 -4.84
CA LYS A 154 2.54 25.83 -3.40
C LYS A 154 1.09 26.00 -2.91
N GLU A 155 0.79 25.67 -1.65
CA GLU A 155 -0.47 26.11 -1.02
C GLU A 155 -0.47 27.66 -0.93
N GLN A 156 -1.08 28.33 -1.91
CA GLN A 156 -1.17 29.80 -1.93
C GLN A 156 -1.95 30.30 -0.70
N PRO A 157 -1.40 31.25 0.08
CA PRO A 157 -1.99 31.68 1.35
C PRO A 157 -3.35 32.35 1.11
N TRP A 158 -4.35 31.97 1.92
CA TRP A 158 -5.71 32.49 1.80
C TRP A 158 -5.79 33.97 2.15
N SER A 159 -6.17 34.82 1.20
CA SER A 159 -6.38 36.24 1.48
C SER A 159 -7.70 36.49 2.22
N VAL A 160 -7.77 37.58 2.99
CA VAL A 160 -8.99 38.01 3.68
C VAL A 160 -10.14 38.23 2.70
N GLU A 161 -9.83 38.75 1.51
CA GLU A 161 -10.79 38.96 0.42
C GLU A 161 -11.31 37.64 -0.15
N GLU A 162 -10.41 36.69 -0.45
CA GLU A 162 -10.72 35.35 -0.94
C GLU A 162 -11.66 34.60 0.03
N ILE A 163 -11.34 34.65 1.33
CA ILE A 163 -12.21 34.10 2.39
C ILE A 163 -13.56 34.82 2.41
N SER A 164 -13.59 36.15 2.22
CA SER A 164 -14.86 36.90 2.16
C SER A 164 -15.74 36.45 0.98
N PHE A 165 -15.16 36.18 -0.19
CA PHE A 165 -15.91 35.71 -1.36
C PHE A 165 -16.31 34.24 -1.23
N LEU A 166 -15.50 33.39 -0.59
CA LEU A 166 -15.88 32.03 -0.23
C LEU A 166 -17.11 32.01 0.68
N VAL A 167 -17.18 32.88 1.69
CA VAL A 167 -18.36 33.00 2.58
C VAL A 167 -19.58 33.53 1.83
N LYS A 168 -19.43 34.55 0.97
CA LYS A 168 -20.53 35.05 0.11
C LYS A 168 -21.06 33.94 -0.81
N ALA A 169 -20.17 33.22 -1.49
CA ALA A 169 -20.52 32.12 -2.39
C ALA A 169 -21.21 30.95 -1.66
N ALA A 170 -20.67 30.53 -0.51
CA ALA A 170 -21.21 29.44 0.28
C ALA A 170 -22.62 29.73 0.83
N ASN A 171 -22.96 31.00 1.07
CA ASN A 171 -24.31 31.44 1.42
C ASN A 171 -25.21 31.59 0.18
N LYS A 172 -24.69 32.10 -0.94
CA LYS A 172 -25.42 32.27 -2.21
C LYS A 172 -25.82 30.94 -2.85
N PHE A 173 -25.01 29.91 -2.68
CA PHE A 173 -25.28 28.55 -3.14
C PHE A 173 -25.50 27.63 -1.92
N PRO A 174 -26.76 27.38 -1.49
CA PRO A 174 -27.03 26.49 -0.35
C PRO A 174 -26.69 25.02 -0.67
N GLY A 175 -26.61 24.20 0.38
CA GLY A 175 -26.38 22.75 0.23
C GLY A 175 -27.60 22.03 -0.34
N GLY A 176 -27.37 21.07 -1.24
CA GLY A 176 -28.42 20.23 -1.84
C GLY A 176 -28.25 20.00 -3.35
N THR A 177 -27.53 20.88 -4.05
CA THR A 177 -27.21 20.74 -5.47
C THR A 177 -25.87 20.05 -5.71
N VAL A 178 -25.83 19.18 -6.74
CA VAL A 178 -24.59 18.67 -7.33
C VAL A 178 -23.85 19.85 -8.01
N ASN A 179 -22.52 19.77 -8.13
CA ASN A 179 -21.64 20.82 -8.67
C ASN A 179 -21.68 22.16 -7.89
N ARG A 180 -22.21 22.18 -6.65
CA ARG A 180 -22.20 23.36 -5.76
C ARG A 180 -20.81 23.98 -5.58
N TRP A 181 -19.79 23.15 -5.37
CA TRP A 181 -18.44 23.62 -5.06
C TRP A 181 -17.70 24.20 -6.27
N GLU A 182 -17.99 23.71 -7.47
CA GLU A 182 -17.47 24.27 -8.73
C GLU A 182 -17.95 25.72 -8.91
N LYS A 183 -19.26 25.96 -8.76
CA LYS A 183 -19.86 27.31 -8.81
C LYS A 183 -19.36 28.23 -7.70
N ILE A 184 -18.96 27.67 -6.56
CA ILE A 184 -18.28 28.43 -5.50
C ILE A 184 -16.86 28.81 -5.91
N SER A 185 -16.10 27.90 -6.54
CA SER A 185 -14.75 28.19 -7.03
C SER A 185 -14.74 29.24 -8.13
N GLU A 186 -15.60 29.08 -9.14
CA GLU A 186 -15.81 30.06 -10.22
C GLU A 186 -16.13 31.46 -9.65
N HIS A 187 -17.00 31.53 -8.63
CA HIS A 187 -17.37 32.79 -8.00
C HIS A 187 -16.21 33.42 -7.21
N VAL A 188 -15.39 32.62 -6.53
CA VAL A 188 -14.21 33.12 -5.80
C VAL A 188 -13.13 33.60 -6.78
N ALA A 189 -12.80 32.81 -7.80
CA ALA A 189 -11.83 33.17 -8.84
C ALA A 189 -12.22 34.47 -9.57
N TYR A 190 -13.48 34.58 -10.00
CA TYR A 190 -13.99 35.76 -10.71
C TYR A 190 -13.89 37.06 -9.90
N HIS A 191 -14.04 37.01 -8.57
CA HIS A 191 -13.99 38.21 -7.72
C HIS A 191 -12.62 38.52 -7.12
N THR A 192 -11.67 37.56 -7.17
CA THR A 192 -10.30 37.75 -6.67
C THR A 192 -9.27 37.94 -7.78
N GLY A 193 -9.60 37.57 -9.03
CA GLY A 193 -8.65 37.52 -10.15
C GLY A 193 -7.62 36.39 -10.03
N LEU A 194 -7.75 35.51 -9.03
CA LEU A 194 -6.86 34.38 -8.75
C LEU A 194 -7.33 33.10 -9.46
N PRO A 195 -6.45 32.12 -9.71
CA PRO A 195 -6.83 30.84 -10.30
C PRO A 195 -7.86 30.07 -9.44
N SER A 196 -8.72 29.31 -10.12
CA SER A 196 -9.75 28.46 -9.52
C SER A 196 -9.16 27.45 -8.54
N ARG A 197 -9.53 27.56 -7.26
CA ARG A 197 -9.13 26.62 -6.20
C ARG A 197 -9.79 25.24 -6.41
N PRO A 198 -9.14 24.12 -6.05
CA PRO A 198 -9.78 22.82 -6.08
C PRO A 198 -10.91 22.73 -5.04
N ASN A 199 -11.94 21.96 -5.36
CA ASN A 199 -13.13 21.79 -4.51
C ASN A 199 -12.79 21.39 -3.06
N GLU A 200 -11.74 20.60 -2.85
CA GLU A 200 -11.32 20.12 -1.52
C GLU A 200 -10.76 21.24 -0.63
N GLU A 201 -9.98 22.17 -1.17
CA GLU A 201 -9.51 23.36 -0.46
C GLU A 201 -10.66 24.26 -0.02
N LEU A 202 -11.63 24.48 -0.92
CA LEU A 202 -12.83 25.28 -0.63
C LEU A 202 -13.70 24.63 0.44
N ILE A 203 -13.83 23.30 0.42
CA ILE A 203 -14.51 22.51 1.47
C ILE A 203 -13.76 22.63 2.81
N LYS A 204 -12.43 22.47 2.81
CA LYS A 204 -11.54 22.55 3.99
C LYS A 204 -11.68 23.94 4.64
N LYS A 205 -11.48 25.01 3.88
CA LYS A 205 -11.54 26.39 4.39
C LYS A 205 -12.95 26.84 4.76
N SER A 206 -13.98 26.46 3.99
CA SER A 206 -15.37 26.76 4.33
C SER A 206 -15.78 26.13 5.68
N LYS A 207 -15.36 24.89 5.95
CA LYS A 207 -15.59 24.22 7.25
C LYS A 207 -14.78 24.86 8.38
N GLU A 208 -13.52 25.23 8.13
CA GLU A 208 -12.66 25.91 9.11
C GLU A 208 -13.27 27.24 9.57
N VAL A 209 -13.68 28.07 8.60
CA VAL A 209 -14.37 29.35 8.82
C VAL A 209 -15.69 29.13 9.55
N GLN A 210 -16.53 28.17 9.12
CA GLN A 210 -17.80 27.85 9.77
C GLN A 210 -17.64 27.30 11.20
N LYS A 211 -16.50 26.69 11.54
CA LYS A 211 -16.21 26.13 12.87
C LYS A 211 -15.76 27.18 13.89
N GLY A 212 -15.43 28.41 13.46
CA GLY A 212 -15.09 29.52 14.35
C GLY A 212 -13.81 29.31 15.16
N ALA A 213 -12.76 28.78 14.53
CA ALA A 213 -11.46 28.58 15.18
C ALA A 213 -10.77 29.92 15.53
N ASN A 214 -10.17 30.02 16.72
CA ASN A 214 -9.53 31.23 17.26
C ASN A 214 -8.14 31.52 16.63
N ALA A 215 -8.01 31.47 15.31
CA ALA A 215 -6.74 31.57 14.59
C ALA A 215 -6.89 32.33 13.25
N LEU A 216 -7.72 33.37 13.22
CA LEU A 216 -8.00 34.18 12.04
C LEU A 216 -8.31 35.62 12.46
N GLU A 217 -7.95 36.60 11.62
CA GLU A 217 -8.08 38.02 11.95
C GLU A 217 -9.51 38.44 12.31
N GLU A 218 -9.61 39.47 13.14
CA GLU A 218 -10.86 39.98 13.70
C GLU A 218 -11.88 40.37 12.61
N ASP A 219 -11.41 40.82 11.45
CA ASP A 219 -12.26 41.23 10.33
C ASP A 219 -12.96 40.05 9.63
N VAL A 220 -12.34 38.87 9.56
CA VAL A 220 -13.06 37.67 9.10
C VAL A 220 -14.15 37.27 10.09
N ARG A 221 -13.91 37.46 11.40
CA ARG A 221 -14.93 37.24 12.44
C ARG A 221 -16.07 38.26 12.33
N LYS A 222 -15.81 39.52 11.98
CA LYS A 222 -16.85 40.53 11.69
C LYS A 222 -17.71 40.12 10.48
N LEU A 223 -17.09 39.61 9.40
CA LEU A 223 -17.79 39.14 8.20
C LEU A 223 -18.76 37.96 8.48
N GLN A 224 -18.40 37.03 9.36
CA GLN A 224 -19.27 35.89 9.72
C GLN A 224 -20.60 36.33 10.38
N HIS A 225 -20.60 37.47 11.09
CA HIS A 225 -21.74 37.92 11.89
C HIS A 225 -22.65 38.92 11.16
N GLN A 226 -22.36 39.29 9.90
CA GLN A 226 -23.23 40.14 9.07
C GLN A 226 -24.51 39.45 8.56
N LYS A 227 -25.08 38.52 9.34
CA LYS A 227 -26.34 37.85 9.01
C LYS A 227 -27.53 38.77 9.31
N LYS A 228 -27.72 39.80 8.48
CA LYS A 228 -28.96 40.60 8.47
C LYS A 228 -30.15 39.64 8.32
N HIS A 229 -31.16 39.80 9.16
CA HIS A 229 -32.36 38.98 9.13
C HIS A 229 -33.20 39.34 7.88
N ALA A 230 -33.06 38.55 6.82
CA ALA A 230 -34.14 38.38 5.85
C ALA A 230 -35.26 37.59 6.54
N ASP A 231 -36.46 38.17 6.60
CA ASP A 231 -37.55 37.67 7.45
C ASP A 231 -38.24 36.45 6.84
N ALA A 232 -37.77 35.26 7.20
CA ALA A 232 -38.29 33.98 6.72
C ALA A 232 -39.56 33.52 7.47
N ARG A 233 -40.55 34.42 7.62
CA ARG A 233 -41.88 34.09 8.11
C ARG A 233 -42.65 33.28 7.07
N ILE A 234 -42.78 31.97 7.32
CA ILE A 234 -43.72 31.11 6.59
C ILE A 234 -45.12 31.36 7.17
N THR A 235 -45.95 32.09 6.41
CA THR A 235 -47.31 32.47 6.82
C THR A 235 -48.37 31.48 6.28
N GLU A 236 -48.07 30.19 6.35
CA GLU A 236 -49.02 29.12 6.05
C GLU A 236 -49.15 28.16 7.23
N HIS A 237 -50.39 27.76 7.54
CA HIS A 237 -50.69 26.88 8.66
C HIS A 237 -50.58 25.40 8.22
N PRO A 238 -50.04 24.49 9.06
CA PRO A 238 -49.92 23.08 8.67
C PRO A 238 -51.25 22.45 8.27
N SER A 239 -51.34 21.98 7.03
CA SER A 239 -52.49 21.23 6.53
C SER A 239 -52.47 19.81 7.11
N MET A 240 -53.45 19.52 7.97
CA MET A 240 -53.65 18.19 8.53
C MET A 240 -54.28 17.27 7.48
N ARG A 241 -53.61 16.15 7.20
CA ARG A 241 -54.04 15.17 6.21
C ARG A 241 -55.28 14.41 6.73
N GLU A 242 -56.34 14.36 5.95
CA GLU A 242 -57.56 13.63 6.30
C GLU A 242 -57.27 12.14 6.55
N ALA A 243 -57.87 11.61 7.62
CA ALA A 243 -57.89 10.19 7.94
C ALA A 243 -59.35 9.74 8.02
N THR A 244 -59.87 9.24 6.91
CA THR A 244 -61.19 8.59 6.88
C THR A 244 -61.10 7.19 7.47
N ILE A 245 -62.02 6.86 8.40
CA ILE A 245 -62.68 5.54 8.55
C ILE A 245 -63.72 5.60 9.69
N ASN A 246 -64.96 5.27 9.32
CA ASN A 246 -66.12 4.77 10.08
C ASN A 246 -66.71 5.51 11.31
N TYR A 247 -68.02 5.76 11.18
CA TYR A 247 -69.12 5.58 12.18
C TYR A 247 -68.74 4.77 13.44
N ASP A 248 -69.21 5.13 14.64
CA ASP A 248 -70.65 5.25 14.97
C ASP A 248 -70.98 6.28 16.09
N GLU A 249 -72.28 6.50 16.35
CA GLU A 249 -72.84 7.33 17.44
C GLU A 249 -72.90 6.62 18.82
N PRO A 250 -73.25 7.26 19.98
CA PRO A 250 -73.87 8.58 20.16
C PRO A 250 -73.28 9.54 21.23
N VAL A 251 -73.65 10.82 21.05
CA VAL A 251 -73.92 11.90 22.04
C VAL A 251 -73.61 11.67 23.54
N THR A 252 -72.78 12.55 24.13
CA THR A 252 -73.15 13.38 25.31
C THR A 252 -72.15 14.52 25.57
N THR A 253 -72.61 15.58 26.25
CA THR A 253 -71.84 16.76 26.71
C THR A 253 -72.33 17.15 28.13
N PRO A 254 -71.82 18.18 28.82
CA PRO A 254 -70.61 19.00 28.63
C PRO A 254 -69.71 19.06 29.90
N VAL A 255 -68.72 19.97 29.93
CA VAL A 255 -68.34 20.89 31.05
C VAL A 255 -66.82 21.16 31.10
N GLU A 256 -66.45 22.42 30.84
CA GLU A 256 -65.15 23.07 31.11
C GLU A 256 -65.21 23.75 32.53
N PRO A 257 -64.15 24.35 33.14
CA PRO A 257 -62.87 24.74 32.55
C PRO A 257 -61.58 24.60 33.42
N ARG A 258 -60.47 25.03 32.79
CA ARG A 258 -59.42 25.95 33.32
C ARG A 258 -58.08 25.46 33.94
N ASN A 259 -57.08 26.31 33.64
CA ASN A 259 -55.74 26.48 34.22
C ASN A 259 -54.70 25.39 33.89
N LYS A 260 -53.61 25.70 33.17
CA LYS A 260 -52.41 26.48 33.59
C LYS A 260 -51.70 25.80 34.78
N SER A 261 -50.41 25.44 34.70
CA SER A 261 -49.30 26.38 34.48
C SER A 261 -47.98 25.74 34.00
N LYS A 262 -47.01 26.60 33.61
CA LYS A 262 -45.61 26.26 33.30
C LYS A 262 -44.80 25.91 34.57
N SER A 263 -43.75 25.07 34.44
CA SER A 263 -42.39 25.24 35.01
C SER A 263 -41.61 23.92 34.85
N THR A 264 -40.62 23.72 33.97
CA THR A 264 -39.25 24.28 33.83
C THR A 264 -38.17 23.77 34.82
N GLN A 265 -37.07 23.23 34.26
CA GLN A 265 -35.71 23.11 34.83
C GLN A 265 -35.52 22.10 36.01
N LYS A 266 -34.32 21.56 36.33
CA LYS A 266 -32.98 21.47 35.69
C LYS A 266 -32.12 20.38 36.37
N ALA A 267 -31.21 19.74 35.62
CA ALA A 267 -29.95 19.10 36.07
C ALA A 267 -30.04 17.97 37.15
N GLY A 268 -29.02 17.11 37.35
CA GLY A 268 -27.81 16.83 36.55
C GLY A 268 -26.70 16.09 37.34
N LYS A 269 -25.59 15.75 36.65
CA LYS A 269 -24.27 15.27 37.15
C LYS A 269 -24.11 13.82 37.70
N ASN A 270 -23.42 13.02 36.87
CA ASN A 270 -22.10 12.39 37.12
C ASN A 270 -21.90 11.05 37.90
N LYS A 271 -21.11 10.19 37.23
CA LYS A 271 -20.04 9.30 37.74
C LYS A 271 -20.33 8.16 38.73
N SER A 272 -19.88 6.95 38.37
CA SER A 272 -18.68 6.37 39.03
C SER A 272 -17.95 5.34 38.11
N LYS A 273 -16.83 4.78 38.59
CA LYS A 273 -16.01 3.71 37.96
C LYS A 273 -15.91 2.50 38.91
N LYS A 274 -15.57 1.31 38.40
CA LYS A 274 -14.75 0.32 39.13
C LYS A 274 -13.96 -0.61 38.18
N ALA A 275 -12.97 -1.33 38.71
CA ALA A 275 -12.07 -2.27 38.01
C ALA A 275 -11.61 -3.40 38.96
N THR A 276 -11.01 -4.48 38.44
CA THR A 276 -10.21 -5.60 39.04
C THR A 276 -10.09 -6.68 37.95
N SER A 277 -8.99 -7.36 37.55
CA SER A 277 -7.61 -7.65 38.04
C SER A 277 -7.43 -9.03 38.73
N VAL A 278 -6.53 -9.90 38.21
CA VAL A 278 -5.73 -11.00 38.87
C VAL A 278 -5.00 -11.88 37.80
N GLN A 279 -4.04 -12.73 38.21
CA GLN A 279 -3.16 -13.61 37.39
C GLN A 279 -3.29 -15.11 37.84
N GLN A 280 -2.50 -16.15 37.51
CA GLN A 280 -1.20 -16.40 36.82
C GLN A 280 -1.23 -17.90 36.29
N SER A 281 -0.24 -18.81 36.10
CA SER A 281 1.24 -18.93 36.21
C SER A 281 1.80 -20.24 35.56
N ILE A 282 2.95 -20.16 34.87
CA ILE A 282 4.09 -21.13 34.68
C ILE A 282 3.92 -22.59 34.16
N THR A 283 5.06 -23.16 33.69
CA THR A 283 5.34 -24.57 33.25
C THR A 283 6.51 -25.15 34.13
N PRO A 284 7.11 -26.39 34.00
CA PRO A 284 7.83 -26.95 32.83
C PRO A 284 7.93 -28.53 32.76
N THR A 285 9.05 -29.10 32.24
CA THR A 285 9.52 -30.53 32.26
C THR A 285 8.99 -31.43 31.12
N SER A 286 9.76 -32.02 30.17
CA SER A 286 10.93 -32.96 30.13
C SER A 286 10.49 -34.44 30.35
N GLU A 287 10.93 -35.48 29.62
CA GLU A 287 12.30 -35.93 29.26
C GLU A 287 12.32 -37.01 28.10
N SER A 288 13.51 -37.54 27.74
CA SER A 288 13.90 -38.90 27.24
C SER A 288 12.90 -39.85 26.53
N ALA A 289 13.23 -40.67 25.51
CA ALA A 289 14.46 -41.00 24.73
C ALA A 289 14.02 -41.64 23.35
N GLU A 290 14.71 -42.51 22.57
CA GLU A 290 15.99 -43.24 22.67
C GLU A 290 16.68 -43.47 21.28
N VAL A 291 16.82 -44.70 20.73
CA VAL A 291 17.82 -45.07 19.69
C VAL A 291 17.39 -46.12 18.61
N LYS A 292 18.30 -46.34 17.64
CA LYS A 292 18.49 -47.51 16.72
C LYS A 292 17.58 -47.67 15.49
N GLU A 293 18.00 -48.33 14.40
CA GLU A 293 19.30 -48.44 13.66
C GLU A 293 19.11 -49.39 12.44
N THR A 294 20.15 -49.62 11.63
CA THR A 294 20.24 -50.57 10.49
C THR A 294 19.40 -50.19 9.24
N SER A 295 19.96 -50.08 8.02
CA SER A 295 20.76 -51.02 7.20
C SER A 295 19.91 -52.21 6.75
N THR A 296 19.68 -52.50 5.46
CA THR A 296 20.63 -52.78 4.34
C THR A 296 20.02 -52.37 2.97
N LYS A 297 20.77 -51.83 1.98
CA LYS A 297 21.73 -52.41 0.99
C LYS A 297 21.07 -53.15 -0.19
N ALA A 298 21.62 -52.96 -1.41
CA ALA A 298 21.41 -53.73 -2.65
C ALA A 298 20.05 -53.53 -3.37
N GLU A 299 19.89 -53.70 -4.69
CA GLU A 299 20.87 -54.08 -5.74
C GLU A 299 20.51 -53.49 -7.15
N VAL A 300 21.54 -53.18 -7.96
CA VAL A 300 21.77 -53.60 -9.37
C VAL A 300 20.66 -53.34 -10.43
N THR A 301 20.88 -52.44 -11.43
CA THR A 301 21.43 -52.71 -12.81
C THR A 301 20.28 -53.08 -13.80
N THR A 302 20.26 -52.82 -15.12
CA THR A 302 21.29 -52.69 -16.19
C THR A 302 20.82 -51.68 -17.28
N VAL A 303 21.78 -51.00 -17.95
CA VAL A 303 22.03 -50.92 -19.42
C VAL A 303 20.81 -51.03 -20.37
N THR A 304 20.64 -50.14 -21.39
CA THR A 304 21.24 -50.24 -22.75
C THR A 304 21.15 -48.87 -23.45
N LYS A 305 22.26 -48.17 -23.81
CA LYS A 305 23.03 -48.22 -25.08
C LYS A 305 22.16 -47.80 -26.30
N GLU A 306 22.44 -46.73 -27.06
CA GLU A 306 23.45 -46.56 -28.14
C GLU A 306 23.38 -45.10 -28.70
N LYS A 307 24.29 -44.51 -29.51
CA LYS A 307 25.62 -44.87 -30.09
C LYS A 307 26.26 -43.63 -30.80
N SER A 308 27.56 -43.34 -30.56
CA SER A 308 28.59 -42.71 -31.45
C SER A 308 28.28 -41.34 -32.15
N GLU A 309 29.19 -40.52 -32.73
CA GLU A 309 30.62 -40.55 -33.13
C GLU A 309 31.29 -39.20 -32.72
N THR A 310 32.52 -39.16 -32.15
CA THR A 310 33.86 -38.97 -32.81
C THR A 310 34.00 -37.65 -33.61
N THR A 311 34.81 -36.67 -33.19
CA THR A 311 36.27 -36.51 -33.45
C THR A 311 36.98 -35.72 -32.31
N THR A 312 38.12 -36.15 -31.71
CA THR A 312 39.55 -35.96 -32.09
C THR A 312 39.98 -34.49 -32.30
N SER A 313 41.02 -33.91 -31.64
CA SER A 313 42.23 -34.50 -30.98
C SER A 313 42.84 -33.64 -29.84
N ALA A 314 43.56 -34.32 -28.92
CA ALA A 314 44.85 -34.00 -28.22
C ALA A 314 45.24 -32.54 -27.82
N ASN A 315 45.95 -32.22 -26.72
CA ASN A 315 46.65 -32.96 -25.63
C ASN A 315 46.82 -32.03 -24.39
N GLY A 316 47.27 -32.38 -23.17
CA GLY A 316 47.52 -33.67 -22.49
C GLY A 316 48.82 -33.72 -21.65
N THR A 317 48.78 -34.28 -20.43
CA THR A 317 49.89 -34.48 -19.41
C THR A 317 50.50 -33.19 -18.78
N ASN A 318 50.99 -33.13 -17.51
CA ASN A 318 51.26 -34.15 -16.48
C ASN A 318 51.21 -33.58 -15.01
N SER A 319 51.07 -34.46 -14.00
CA SER A 319 51.63 -34.54 -12.60
C SER A 319 52.36 -33.35 -11.91
N THR A 320 52.47 -33.18 -10.55
CA THR A 320 52.04 -33.90 -9.31
C THR A 320 52.37 -33.06 -8.04
N SER A 321 51.64 -33.28 -6.91
CA SER A 321 52.03 -33.04 -5.47
C SER A 321 52.40 -31.60 -5.01
N ASP A 322 52.25 -31.15 -3.75
CA ASP A 322 51.89 -31.80 -2.47
C ASP A 322 51.02 -30.86 -1.55
N ALA A 323 50.74 -31.27 -0.31
CA ALA A 323 49.89 -30.61 0.73
C ALA A 323 50.47 -29.27 1.30
N THR A 324 49.77 -28.45 2.12
CA THR A 324 48.76 -28.74 3.16
C THR A 324 47.92 -27.49 3.57
N THR A 325 46.78 -27.72 4.24
CA THR A 325 46.11 -26.81 5.23
C THR A 325 45.15 -25.71 4.75
N SER A 326 43.85 -26.05 4.79
CA SER A 326 42.70 -25.25 5.29
C SER A 326 42.22 -23.95 4.61
N THR A 327 40.93 -23.98 4.24
CA THR A 327 39.97 -22.86 4.25
C THR A 327 40.16 -21.72 3.23
N SER A 328 39.75 -21.97 1.98
CA SER A 328 39.36 -20.90 1.06
C SER A 328 38.22 -21.32 0.11
N SER A 329 37.13 -20.53 0.13
CA SER A 329 36.15 -20.33 -0.95
C SER A 329 35.88 -21.49 -1.94
N SER A 330 34.87 -22.31 -1.67
CA SER A 330 34.25 -23.20 -2.67
C SER A 330 33.68 -22.38 -3.83
N THR A 331 34.18 -22.59 -5.05
CA THR A 331 33.92 -21.75 -6.21
C THR A 331 32.52 -21.93 -6.83
N GLN A 332 31.92 -20.79 -7.17
CA GLN A 332 30.94 -20.60 -8.26
C GLN A 332 29.84 -21.67 -8.45
N SER A 333 28.79 -21.59 -7.62
CA SER A 333 27.39 -21.33 -8.05
C SER A 333 26.75 -22.13 -9.21
N ALA A 334 27.25 -23.32 -9.58
CA ALA A 334 26.61 -24.19 -10.55
C ALA A 334 25.41 -24.94 -9.91
N SER A 335 24.19 -24.71 -10.41
CA SER A 335 22.96 -25.48 -10.13
C SER A 335 22.70 -25.84 -8.65
N SER A 336 21.95 -24.98 -7.94
CA SER A 336 21.77 -24.94 -6.48
C SER A 336 21.06 -26.12 -5.76
N TRP A 337 21.03 -27.31 -6.37
CA TRP A 337 20.44 -28.56 -5.84
C TRP A 337 21.36 -29.76 -6.11
N THR A 338 21.88 -30.39 -5.05
CA THR A 338 22.64 -31.64 -5.19
C THR A 338 21.72 -32.84 -5.44
N ALA A 339 22.28 -33.96 -5.92
CA ALA A 339 21.52 -35.20 -6.11
C ALA A 339 20.92 -35.73 -4.79
N SER A 340 21.64 -35.61 -3.66
CA SER A 340 21.13 -35.95 -2.33
C SER A 340 19.90 -35.09 -1.97
N GLN A 341 20.02 -33.77 -2.08
CA GLN A 341 18.93 -32.83 -1.78
C GLN A 341 17.70 -33.03 -2.69
N GLN A 342 17.93 -33.39 -3.96
CA GLN A 342 16.86 -33.75 -4.90
C GLN A 342 16.12 -35.03 -4.45
N SER A 343 16.86 -36.09 -4.07
CA SER A 343 16.27 -37.35 -3.59
C SER A 343 15.55 -37.19 -2.25
N GLN A 344 16.12 -36.40 -1.32
CA GLN A 344 15.48 -35.99 -0.07
C GLN A 344 14.13 -35.30 -0.32
N LEU A 345 14.09 -34.33 -1.25
CA LEU A 345 12.88 -33.62 -1.63
C LEU A 345 11.81 -34.55 -2.21
N GLU A 346 12.20 -35.46 -3.10
CA GLU A 346 11.29 -36.43 -3.72
C GLU A 346 10.71 -37.41 -2.67
N ARG A 347 11.56 -37.95 -1.78
CA ARG A 347 11.13 -38.79 -0.66
C ARG A 347 10.17 -38.03 0.26
N ALA A 348 10.49 -36.79 0.62
CA ALA A 348 9.65 -35.96 1.46
C ALA A 348 8.28 -35.65 0.81
N LEU A 349 8.21 -35.47 -0.51
CA LEU A 349 6.94 -35.26 -1.23
C LEU A 349 6.07 -36.52 -1.29
N GLN A 350 6.67 -37.71 -1.29
CA GLN A 350 5.95 -38.98 -1.17
C GLN A 350 5.45 -39.21 0.27
N THR A 351 6.25 -38.85 1.28
CA THR A 351 5.87 -38.92 2.71
C THR A 351 4.78 -37.90 3.08
N TYR A 352 4.80 -36.72 2.47
CA TYR A 352 3.91 -35.60 2.77
C TYR A 352 3.07 -35.17 1.53
N PRO A 353 2.21 -36.07 1.01
CA PRO A 353 1.43 -35.82 -0.21
C PRO A 353 0.39 -34.69 -0.01
N PRO A 354 -0.24 -34.19 -1.09
CA PRO A 354 -1.26 -33.16 -0.99
C PRO A 354 -2.48 -33.52 -0.13
N SER A 355 -2.73 -34.82 0.07
CA SER A 355 -3.79 -35.41 0.92
C SER A 355 -3.37 -35.69 2.37
N TRP A 356 -2.14 -35.37 2.76
CA TRP A 356 -1.61 -35.62 4.10
C TRP A 356 -2.39 -34.87 5.19
N LYS A 357 -2.78 -35.59 6.25
CA LYS A 357 -3.56 -35.08 7.40
C LYS A 357 -2.83 -35.36 8.72
N GLY A 358 -1.70 -34.68 8.93
CA GLY A 358 -1.03 -34.62 10.23
C GLY A 358 -0.81 -33.17 10.67
N ASP A 359 -0.22 -32.97 11.85
CA ASP A 359 -0.10 -31.64 12.45
C ASP A 359 1.01 -30.78 11.81
N GLY A 360 0.63 -29.56 11.45
CA GLY A 360 1.48 -28.53 10.82
C GLY A 360 1.28 -28.37 9.31
N ASP A 361 1.93 -27.38 8.69
CA ASP A 361 1.98 -27.29 7.23
C ASP A 361 2.92 -28.39 6.70
N ARG A 362 2.41 -29.24 5.80
CA ARG A 362 3.18 -30.30 5.12
C ARG A 362 4.51 -29.78 4.56
N TRP A 363 4.57 -28.51 4.17
CA TRP A 363 5.77 -27.89 3.62
C TRP A 363 6.84 -27.49 4.65
N ASP A 364 6.50 -27.39 5.94
CA ASP A 364 7.53 -27.33 7.00
C ASP A 364 8.12 -28.72 7.23
N LYS A 365 7.28 -29.76 7.23
CA LYS A 365 7.74 -31.17 7.30
C LYS A 365 8.63 -31.54 6.10
N ILE A 366 8.28 -31.09 4.89
CA ILE A 366 9.12 -31.26 3.68
C ILE A 366 10.43 -30.46 3.79
N ALA A 367 10.44 -29.28 4.42
CA ALA A 367 11.67 -28.51 4.61
C ALA A 367 12.60 -29.14 5.65
N ALA A 368 12.06 -29.65 6.75
CA ALA A 368 12.81 -30.36 7.78
C ALA A 368 13.44 -31.69 7.29
N ALA A 369 12.98 -32.20 6.15
CA ALA A 369 13.47 -33.43 5.52
C ALA A 369 14.47 -33.18 4.36
N VAL A 370 14.89 -31.94 4.09
CA VAL A 370 15.86 -31.60 3.04
C VAL A 370 16.96 -30.70 3.58
N GLU A 371 18.19 -31.23 3.61
CA GLU A 371 19.36 -30.58 4.20
C GLU A 371 19.69 -29.24 3.51
N ASP A 372 19.87 -28.19 4.31
CA ASP A 372 20.14 -26.81 3.91
C ASP A 372 19.12 -26.18 2.94
N LYS A 373 17.89 -26.72 2.82
CA LYS A 373 16.84 -26.13 1.98
C LYS A 373 15.65 -25.62 2.79
N THR A 374 15.45 -24.31 2.73
CA THR A 374 14.24 -23.70 3.29
C THR A 374 12.98 -24.15 2.54
N LYS A 375 11.84 -24.14 3.24
CA LYS A 375 10.47 -24.27 2.68
C LYS A 375 10.20 -23.48 1.40
N LYS A 376 10.84 -22.32 1.22
CA LYS A 376 10.74 -21.51 0.00
C LYS A 376 11.50 -22.13 -1.17
N ALA A 377 12.70 -22.67 -0.93
CA ALA A 377 13.49 -23.39 -1.93
C ALA A 377 12.78 -24.67 -2.39
N CYS A 378 12.27 -25.48 -1.45
CA CYS A 378 11.54 -26.72 -1.77
C CYS A 378 10.29 -26.43 -2.64
N LYS A 379 9.46 -25.44 -2.25
CA LYS A 379 8.30 -24.99 -3.06
C LYS A 379 8.70 -24.53 -4.46
N LEU A 380 9.79 -23.77 -4.60
CA LEU A 380 10.27 -23.28 -5.90
C LEU A 380 10.81 -24.41 -6.79
N ARG A 381 11.53 -25.37 -6.21
CA ARG A 381 12.07 -26.54 -6.92
C ARG A 381 10.95 -27.45 -7.44
N VAL A 382 9.93 -27.73 -6.61
CA VAL A 382 8.75 -28.49 -7.04
C VAL A 382 8.01 -27.79 -8.18
N LYS A 383 7.87 -26.45 -8.13
CA LYS A 383 7.28 -25.70 -9.24
C LYS A 383 8.08 -25.90 -10.53
N TYR A 384 9.40 -25.68 -10.48
CA TYR A 384 10.29 -25.88 -11.64
C TYR A 384 10.16 -27.30 -12.22
N LEU A 385 10.17 -28.34 -11.39
CA LEU A 385 10.01 -29.73 -11.83
C LEU A 385 8.64 -29.96 -12.49
N SER A 386 7.55 -29.39 -11.94
CA SER A 386 6.21 -29.48 -12.56
C SER A 386 6.12 -28.76 -13.92
N GLU A 387 6.84 -27.65 -14.08
CA GLU A 387 6.94 -26.91 -15.35
C GLU A 387 7.74 -27.72 -16.38
N GLN A 388 8.86 -28.35 -15.99
CA GLN A 388 9.65 -29.24 -16.85
C GLN A 388 8.88 -30.51 -17.27
N VAL A 389 8.10 -31.12 -16.36
CA VAL A 389 7.25 -32.28 -16.69
C VAL A 389 6.13 -31.87 -17.65
N LYS A 390 5.47 -30.73 -17.42
CA LYS A 390 4.44 -30.21 -18.34
C LYS A 390 5.02 -29.86 -19.72
N ALA A 391 6.21 -29.26 -19.77
CA ALA A 391 6.89 -28.95 -21.02
C ALA A 391 7.28 -30.21 -21.79
N LYS A 392 7.83 -31.23 -21.12
CA LYS A 392 8.12 -32.54 -21.73
C LYS A 392 6.85 -33.19 -22.29
N LYS A 393 5.75 -33.23 -21.52
CA LYS A 393 4.48 -33.78 -22.02
C LYS A 393 3.95 -33.01 -23.23
N ALA A 394 3.95 -31.68 -23.20
CA ALA A 394 3.53 -30.84 -24.34
C ALA A 394 4.46 -30.91 -25.57
N ALA A 395 5.61 -31.57 -25.45
CA ALA A 395 6.54 -31.89 -26.54
C ALA A 395 6.49 -33.39 -26.95
N MET A 396 5.67 -34.20 -26.28
CA MET A 396 5.35 -35.59 -26.64
C MET A 396 3.91 -35.74 -27.16
N ASP A 397 3.00 -34.82 -26.76
CA ASP A 397 1.65 -34.65 -27.31
C ASP A 397 1.68 -33.83 -28.63
N LYS A 398 2.78 -33.86 -29.38
CA LYS A 398 3.08 -33.06 -30.59
C LYS A 398 3.84 -33.88 -31.63
#